data_AF-A0A327IZH5-F1
#
_entry.id   AF-A0A327IZH5-F1
#
_cell.length_a   1.000
_cell.length_b   1.000
_cell.length_c   1.000
_cell.angle_alpha   90.00
_cell.angle_beta   90.00
_cell.angle_gamma   90.00
#
_symmetry.space_group_name_H-M   'P 1'
#
loop_
_entity.id
_entity.type
_entity.pdbx_description
1 polymer ?
#
loop_
_entity_poly.entity_id
_entity_poly.type
_entity_poly.pdbx_seq_one_letter_code
_entity_poly.pdbx_strand_id
1 'polypeptide(L)'
;MLTFLLLVFLSYYPYGSLLSGILLGGSLMFLLGLVDDVYNLNAKFKLFLQVAIVTVVYLLGVKIDTIFNPFQMGEVVHLAWWLSYPITLLWIVGICNAVNFIDGVDGLAGSVITVNSITLAIVAVSMTPSNSISALIAFILSGSMLAFLAYNFNPAKIFMGDSGSLFSGFLLASLSITGVMKTATLAILLPFVVLAVPIIDITFSTLRRILKGHSPFVADAEHIHHKLLKAGLSQNKTVVTITFVAIVGGAIATSLVGSIGHYLIYMLVLLLIMFGLSLIAITRKKNINPEQILEEEQHKNEEQ
;
A
#
# COMPACT_ATOMS: atom_id res chain seq x y z
N MET A 1 -14.99 -8.60 9.64
CA MET A 1 -15.68 -8.47 8.32
C MET A 1 -17.14 -8.06 8.44
N LEU A 2 -17.96 -8.73 9.26
CA LEU A 2 -19.38 -8.35 9.45
C LEU A 2 -19.54 -6.89 9.93
N THR A 3 -18.71 -6.47 10.87
CA THR A 3 -18.64 -5.07 11.35
C THR A 3 -18.26 -4.09 10.23
N PHE A 4 -17.42 -4.51 9.29
CA PHE A 4 -16.96 -3.67 8.20
C PHE A 4 -18.03 -3.53 7.11
N LEU A 5 -18.75 -4.62 6.77
CA LEU A 5 -19.93 -4.57 5.90
C LEU A 5 -21.07 -3.76 6.52
N LEU A 6 -21.28 -3.87 7.83
CA LEU A 6 -22.22 -3.03 8.56
C LEU A 6 -21.84 -1.53 8.45
N LEU A 7 -20.55 -1.21 8.57
CA LEU A 7 -20.04 0.16 8.38
C LEU A 7 -20.23 0.65 6.94
N VAL A 8 -20.15 -0.20 5.91
CA VAL A 8 -20.49 0.18 4.53
C VAL A 8 -21.94 0.66 4.44
N PHE A 9 -22.89 -0.14 4.95
CA PHE A 9 -24.30 0.23 4.94
C PHE A 9 -24.58 1.51 5.74
N LEU A 10 -23.95 1.66 6.91
CA LEU A 10 -24.07 2.87 7.73
C LEU A 10 -23.37 4.09 7.10
N SER A 11 -22.30 3.90 6.32
CA SER A 11 -21.55 5.01 5.71
C SER A 11 -22.30 5.68 4.55
N TYR A 12 -23.19 4.95 3.88
CA TYR A 12 -24.01 5.49 2.79
C TYR A 12 -24.88 6.67 3.27
N TYR A 13 -25.21 6.69 4.56
CA TYR A 13 -26.00 7.73 5.21
C TYR A 13 -25.37 8.07 6.57
N PRO A 14 -24.49 9.10 6.70
CA PRO A 14 -24.58 10.44 6.08
C PRO A 14 -23.41 10.88 5.17
N TYR A 15 -22.39 10.04 4.91
CA TYR A 15 -21.13 10.46 4.27
C TYR A 15 -21.07 10.26 2.74
N GLY A 16 -22.14 9.71 2.13
CA GLY A 16 -22.29 9.59 0.68
C GLY A 16 -21.65 8.36 0.04
N SER A 17 -21.78 8.24 -1.29
CA SER A 17 -21.34 7.08 -2.07
C SER A 17 -19.83 6.85 -2.05
N LEU A 18 -19.03 7.90 -1.84
CA LEU A 18 -17.57 7.84 -1.92
C LEU A 18 -16.95 7.00 -0.80
N LEU A 19 -17.32 7.27 0.46
CA LEU A 19 -16.84 6.49 1.61
C LEU A 19 -17.32 5.04 1.50
N SER A 20 -18.56 4.86 1.06
CA SER A 20 -19.12 3.52 0.78
C SER A 20 -18.29 2.79 -0.27
N GLY A 21 -17.83 3.48 -1.32
CA GLY A 21 -16.95 2.93 -2.35
C GLY A 21 -15.60 2.46 -1.81
N ILE A 22 -14.96 3.25 -0.93
CA ILE A 22 -13.68 2.86 -0.31
C ILE A 22 -13.89 1.65 0.62
N LEU A 23 -14.91 1.66 1.46
CA LEU A 23 -15.15 0.55 2.39
C LEU A 23 -15.58 -0.72 1.64
N LEU A 24 -16.52 -0.63 0.70
CA LEU A 24 -16.97 -1.79 -0.07
C LEU A 24 -15.84 -2.35 -0.93
N GLY A 25 -15.12 -1.49 -1.66
CA GLY A 25 -14.00 -1.89 -2.49
C GLY A 25 -12.87 -2.54 -1.69
N GLY A 26 -12.51 -1.98 -0.54
CA GLY A 26 -11.53 -2.57 0.36
C GLY A 26 -11.97 -3.95 0.86
N SER A 27 -13.24 -4.09 1.26
CA SER A 27 -13.78 -5.39 1.70
C SER A 27 -13.71 -6.44 0.60
N LEU A 28 -14.08 -6.07 -0.63
CA LEU A 28 -14.07 -6.98 -1.76
C LEU A 28 -12.64 -7.34 -2.18
N MET A 29 -11.69 -6.41 -2.13
CA MET A 29 -10.27 -6.68 -2.42
C MET A 29 -9.63 -7.57 -1.37
N PHE A 30 -9.96 -7.36 -0.09
CA PHE A 30 -9.55 -8.26 0.99
C PHE A 30 -10.12 -9.66 0.78
N LEU A 31 -11.42 -9.78 0.48
CA LEU A 31 -12.07 -11.06 0.21
C LEU A 31 -11.46 -11.77 -1.01
N LEU A 32 -11.20 -11.03 -2.08
CA LEU A 32 -10.53 -11.57 -3.27
C LEU A 32 -9.17 -12.14 -2.88
N GLY A 33 -8.34 -11.37 -2.17
CA GLY A 33 -7.04 -11.84 -1.72
C GLY A 33 -7.13 -13.02 -0.76
N LEU A 34 -8.13 -13.07 0.12
CA LEU A 34 -8.35 -14.19 1.03
C LEU A 34 -8.73 -15.47 0.27
N VAL A 35 -9.60 -15.34 -0.75
CA VAL A 35 -9.94 -16.46 -1.64
C VAL A 35 -8.70 -16.91 -2.41
N ASP A 36 -7.86 -15.98 -2.84
CA ASP A 36 -6.61 -16.29 -3.54
C ASP A 36 -5.60 -17.01 -2.65
N ASP A 37 -5.43 -16.56 -1.40
CA ASP A 37 -4.58 -17.20 -0.39
C ASP A 37 -5.00 -18.67 -0.13
N VAL A 38 -6.30 -18.97 -0.20
CA VAL A 38 -6.85 -20.32 0.05
C VAL A 38 -6.85 -21.20 -1.20
N TYR A 39 -7.21 -20.65 -2.36
CA TYR A 39 -7.49 -21.44 -3.57
C TYR A 39 -6.46 -21.26 -4.69
N ASN A 40 -5.51 -20.34 -4.55
CA ASN A 40 -4.47 -20.01 -5.53
C ASN A 40 -5.06 -19.80 -6.94
N LEU A 41 -5.80 -18.71 -7.10
CA LEU A 41 -6.53 -18.38 -8.31
C LEU A 41 -5.57 -18.12 -9.47
N ASN A 42 -6.02 -18.44 -10.68
CA ASN A 42 -5.30 -18.06 -11.89
C ASN A 42 -5.23 -16.52 -11.99
N ALA A 43 -4.04 -15.97 -12.29
CA ALA A 43 -3.80 -14.54 -12.48
C ALA A 43 -4.81 -13.84 -13.39
N LYS A 44 -5.28 -14.49 -14.47
CA LYS A 44 -6.31 -13.91 -15.36
C LYS A 44 -7.66 -13.76 -14.66
N PHE A 45 -8.04 -14.74 -13.85
CA PHE A 45 -9.30 -14.73 -13.10
C PHE A 45 -9.24 -13.73 -11.94
N LYS A 46 -8.10 -13.68 -11.23
CA LYS A 46 -7.82 -12.65 -10.22
C LYS A 46 -7.94 -11.25 -10.81
N LEU A 47 -7.33 -11.00 -11.98
CA LEU A 47 -7.43 -9.72 -12.69
C LEU A 47 -8.88 -9.39 -13.09
N PHE A 48 -9.64 -10.37 -13.59
CA PHE A 48 -11.06 -10.17 -13.91
C PHE A 48 -11.87 -9.73 -12.69
N LEU A 49 -11.65 -10.35 -11.53
CA LEU A 49 -12.32 -9.96 -10.28
C LEU A 49 -11.87 -8.57 -9.80
N GLN A 50 -10.59 -8.23 -9.90
CA GLN A 50 -10.12 -6.87 -9.63
C GLN A 50 -10.82 -5.84 -10.53
N VAL A 51 -10.97 -6.12 -11.83
CA VAL A 51 -11.68 -5.25 -12.77
C VAL A 51 -13.16 -5.08 -12.37
N ALA A 52 -13.84 -6.17 -12.00
CA ALA A 52 -15.22 -6.12 -11.55
C ALA A 52 -15.38 -5.25 -10.28
N ILE A 53 -14.49 -5.44 -9.29
CA ILE A 53 -14.50 -4.64 -8.06
C ILE A 53 -14.26 -3.16 -8.35
N VAL A 54 -13.26 -2.84 -9.18
CA VAL A 54 -12.97 -1.46 -9.55
C VAL A 54 -14.11 -0.81 -10.33
N THR A 55 -14.84 -1.59 -11.14
CA THR A 55 -16.05 -1.09 -11.81
C THR A 55 -17.11 -0.62 -10.80
N VAL A 56 -17.40 -1.43 -9.77
CA VAL A 56 -18.35 -1.07 -8.71
C VAL A 56 -17.88 0.19 -7.96
N VAL A 57 -16.60 0.24 -7.62
CA VAL A 57 -15.99 1.36 -6.89
C VAL A 57 -15.98 2.66 -7.71
N TYR A 58 -15.76 2.56 -9.02
CA TYR A 58 -15.86 3.67 -9.97
C TYR A 58 -17.27 4.26 -10.01
N LEU A 59 -18.29 3.39 -10.08
CA LEU A 59 -19.70 3.80 -10.05
C LEU A 59 -20.11 4.46 -8.73
N LEU A 60 -19.43 4.11 -7.62
CA LEU A 60 -19.61 4.74 -6.31
C LEU A 60 -18.84 6.08 -6.17
N GLY A 61 -18.07 6.48 -7.17
CA GLY A 61 -17.46 7.82 -7.28
C GLY A 61 -15.97 7.90 -6.94
N VAL A 62 -15.32 6.76 -6.66
CA VAL A 62 -13.84 6.69 -6.57
C VAL A 62 -13.29 6.60 -8.00
N LYS A 63 -13.09 7.78 -8.60
CA LYS A 63 -12.68 7.93 -10.00
C LYS A 63 -11.72 9.09 -10.19
N ILE A 64 -10.83 8.93 -11.16
CA ILE A 64 -10.00 9.98 -11.72
C ILE A 64 -10.79 10.55 -12.91
N ASP A 65 -11.53 11.62 -12.68
CA ASP A 65 -12.39 12.28 -13.68
C ASP A 65 -12.03 13.74 -13.94
N THR A 66 -11.00 14.24 -13.28
CA THR A 66 -10.44 15.57 -13.47
C THR A 66 -8.92 15.51 -13.60
N ILE A 67 -8.37 16.22 -14.56
CA ILE A 67 -6.92 16.45 -14.68
C ILE A 67 -6.63 17.94 -14.69
N PHE A 68 -5.39 18.30 -14.34
CA PHE A 68 -4.95 19.68 -14.41
C PHE A 68 -4.85 20.18 -15.87
N ASN A 69 -5.32 21.40 -16.12
CA ASN A 69 -5.12 22.10 -17.38
C ASN A 69 -3.82 22.93 -17.36
N PRO A 70 -2.72 22.51 -18.04
CA PRO A 70 -1.47 23.27 -18.04
C PRO A 70 -1.55 24.59 -18.79
N PHE A 71 -2.60 24.81 -19.60
CA PHE A 71 -2.77 26.01 -20.42
C PHE A 71 -3.62 27.09 -19.74
N GLN A 72 -4.39 26.75 -18.70
CA GLN A 72 -5.20 27.68 -17.91
C GLN A 72 -5.02 27.40 -16.42
N MET A 73 -4.26 28.27 -15.75
CA MET A 73 -3.96 28.14 -14.33
C MET A 73 -5.25 28.17 -13.49
N GLY A 74 -5.52 27.07 -12.79
CA GLY A 74 -6.65 26.95 -11.87
C GLY A 74 -7.87 26.21 -12.43
N GLU A 75 -7.89 25.88 -13.73
CA GLU A 75 -8.95 25.07 -14.32
C GLU A 75 -8.61 23.57 -14.34
N VAL A 76 -9.62 22.75 -14.11
CA VAL A 76 -9.55 21.29 -14.27
C VAL A 76 -10.26 20.89 -15.56
N VAL A 77 -9.66 19.96 -16.29
CA VAL A 77 -10.30 19.33 -17.45
C VAL A 77 -11.06 18.11 -16.97
N HIS A 78 -12.37 18.10 -17.20
CA HIS A 78 -13.18 16.92 -16.95
C HIS A 78 -12.91 15.87 -18.03
N LEU A 79 -12.48 14.69 -17.59
CA LEU A 79 -12.27 13.56 -18.48
C LEU A 79 -13.62 12.95 -18.87
N ALA A 80 -13.79 12.67 -20.16
CA ALA A 80 -14.89 11.84 -20.60
C ALA A 80 -14.78 10.43 -19.98
N TRP A 81 -15.93 9.77 -19.78
CA TRP A 81 -16.00 8.47 -19.10
C TRP A 81 -15.09 7.41 -19.73
N TRP A 82 -14.95 7.42 -21.07
CA TRP A 82 -14.14 6.47 -21.83
C TRP A 82 -12.63 6.63 -21.57
N LEU A 83 -12.19 7.77 -21.02
CA LEU A 83 -10.80 8.01 -20.62
C LEU A 83 -10.64 7.91 -19.09
N SER A 84 -11.60 8.45 -18.34
CA SER A 84 -11.62 8.38 -16.87
C SER A 84 -11.65 6.94 -16.35
N TYR A 85 -12.47 6.07 -16.95
CA TYR A 85 -12.62 4.70 -16.49
C TYR A 85 -11.34 3.87 -16.69
N PRO A 86 -10.72 3.80 -17.89
CA PRO A 86 -9.47 3.07 -18.06
C PRO A 86 -8.33 3.60 -17.18
N ILE A 87 -8.21 4.92 -16.99
CA ILE A 87 -7.18 5.51 -16.12
C ILE A 87 -7.40 5.10 -14.67
N THR A 88 -8.64 5.20 -14.17
CA THR A 88 -8.98 4.77 -12.81
C THR A 88 -8.73 3.28 -12.62
N LEU A 89 -9.12 2.47 -13.62
CA LEU A 89 -8.93 1.03 -13.61
C LEU A 89 -7.45 0.68 -13.52
N LEU A 90 -6.63 1.23 -14.41
CA LEU A 90 -5.18 1.02 -14.43
C LEU A 90 -4.53 1.50 -13.14
N TRP A 91 -4.97 2.63 -12.58
CA TRP A 91 -4.45 3.15 -11.33
C TRP A 91 -4.73 2.19 -10.16
N ILE A 92 -5.99 1.83 -9.93
CA ILE A 92 -6.36 1.01 -8.77
C ILE A 92 -5.80 -0.41 -8.90
N VAL A 93 -6.02 -1.05 -10.05
CA VAL A 93 -5.51 -2.42 -10.32
C VAL A 93 -3.98 -2.44 -10.31
N GLY A 94 -3.35 -1.43 -10.92
CA GLY A 94 -1.89 -1.32 -10.99
C GLY A 94 -1.27 -1.20 -9.61
N ILE A 95 -1.78 -0.30 -8.76
CA ILE A 95 -1.27 -0.14 -7.38
C ILE A 95 -1.56 -1.38 -6.52
N CYS A 96 -2.72 -2.02 -6.65
CA CYS A 96 -3.01 -3.28 -5.92
C CYS A 96 -1.97 -4.36 -6.23
N ASN A 97 -1.70 -4.61 -7.51
CA ASN A 97 -0.71 -5.61 -7.92
C ASN A 97 0.72 -5.16 -7.60
N ALA A 98 1.02 -3.86 -7.68
CA ALA A 98 2.33 -3.34 -7.33
C ALA A 98 2.65 -3.52 -5.82
N VAL A 99 1.67 -3.32 -4.95
CA VAL A 99 1.80 -3.58 -3.51
C VAL A 99 1.95 -5.08 -3.24
N ASN A 100 1.17 -5.92 -3.93
CA ASN A 100 1.30 -7.38 -3.86
C ASN A 100 2.70 -7.86 -4.29
N PHE A 101 3.30 -7.27 -5.32
CA PHE A 101 4.65 -7.66 -5.76
C PHE A 101 5.79 -7.28 -4.81
N ILE A 102 5.66 -6.19 -4.05
CA ILE A 102 6.69 -5.82 -3.06
C ILE A 102 6.55 -6.60 -1.75
N ASP A 103 5.49 -7.38 -1.57
CA ASP A 103 5.26 -8.28 -0.42
C ASP A 103 6.01 -9.62 -0.54
N GLY A 104 7.22 -9.60 -1.11
CA GLY A 104 8.09 -10.77 -1.26
C GLY A 104 9.19 -10.88 -0.20
N VAL A 105 9.27 -9.92 0.73
CA VAL A 105 10.35 -9.80 1.72
C VAL A 105 9.80 -9.34 3.06
N ASP A 106 10.12 -10.05 4.14
CA ASP A 106 9.67 -9.72 5.51
C ASP A 106 9.96 -8.26 5.87
N GLY A 107 8.93 -7.55 6.32
CA GLY A 107 9.00 -6.16 6.72
C GLY A 107 9.02 -5.15 5.57
N LEU A 108 9.13 -5.57 4.30
CA LEU A 108 9.23 -4.65 3.17
C LEU A 108 7.90 -3.95 2.87
N ALA A 109 6.87 -4.71 2.49
CA ALA A 109 5.58 -4.14 2.12
C ALA A 109 4.97 -3.36 3.28
N GLY A 110 4.97 -3.92 4.49
CA GLY A 110 4.47 -3.24 5.69
C GLY A 110 5.15 -1.88 5.94
N SER A 111 6.48 -1.78 5.77
CA SER A 111 7.22 -0.54 5.98
C SER A 111 6.88 0.51 4.92
N VAL A 112 6.85 0.11 3.65
CA VAL A 112 6.52 1.01 2.54
C VAL A 112 5.07 1.50 2.63
N ILE A 113 4.11 0.60 2.93
CA ILE A 113 2.70 0.97 3.08
C ILE A 113 2.52 1.91 4.26
N THR A 114 3.19 1.68 5.39
CA THR A 114 3.14 2.57 6.57
C THR A 114 3.57 3.99 6.19
N VAL A 115 4.74 4.13 5.57
CA VAL A 115 5.26 5.44 5.15
C VAL A 115 4.32 6.12 4.16
N ASN A 116 3.90 5.41 3.11
CA ASN A 116 3.00 5.95 2.09
C ASN A 116 1.67 6.39 2.69
N SER A 117 1.14 5.64 3.65
CA SER A 117 -0.12 5.97 4.32
C SER A 117 0.01 7.24 5.18
N ILE A 118 1.08 7.38 5.96
CA ILE A 118 1.36 8.62 6.72
C ILE A 118 1.48 9.81 5.77
N THR A 119 2.22 9.66 4.67
CA THR A 119 2.39 10.71 3.67
C THR A 119 1.03 11.12 3.07
N LEU A 120 0.22 10.16 2.61
CA LEU A 120 -1.10 10.45 2.05
C LEU A 120 -2.01 11.11 3.09
N ALA A 121 -1.92 10.71 4.37
CA ALA A 121 -2.70 11.31 5.44
C ALA A 121 -2.35 12.79 5.63
N ILE A 122 -1.07 13.11 5.70
CA ILE A 122 -0.58 14.49 5.84
C ILE A 122 -0.96 15.31 4.61
N VAL A 123 -0.70 14.80 3.41
CA VAL A 123 -1.08 15.51 2.18
C VAL A 123 -2.58 15.78 2.15
N ALA A 124 -3.42 14.81 2.49
CA ALA A 124 -4.88 14.97 2.48
C ALA A 124 -5.39 16.04 3.46
N VAL A 125 -4.76 16.22 4.64
CA VAL A 125 -5.13 17.31 5.56
C VAL A 125 -4.55 18.66 5.17
N SER A 126 -3.42 18.67 4.46
CA SER A 126 -2.73 19.88 4.03
C SER A 126 -3.31 20.50 2.76
N MET A 127 -4.12 19.75 2.02
CA MET A 127 -4.86 20.29 0.87
C MET A 127 -5.96 21.25 1.29
N THR A 128 -6.34 22.15 0.37
CA THR A 128 -7.45 23.09 0.53
C THR A 128 -8.44 22.89 -0.61
N PRO A 129 -9.68 22.43 -0.33
CA PRO A 129 -10.17 21.97 0.97
C PRO A 129 -9.47 20.68 1.43
N SER A 130 -9.43 20.46 2.74
CA SER A 130 -8.83 19.25 3.31
C SER A 130 -9.78 18.07 3.20
N ASN A 131 -9.22 16.85 3.12
CA ASN A 131 -9.98 15.61 3.11
C ASN A 131 -9.68 14.78 4.36
N SER A 132 -10.27 15.20 5.49
CA SER A 132 -10.05 14.58 6.80
C SER A 132 -10.47 13.10 6.86
N ILE A 133 -11.48 12.70 6.08
CA ILE A 133 -11.91 11.29 6.02
C ILE A 133 -10.83 10.42 5.38
N SER A 134 -10.28 10.85 4.24
CA SER A 134 -9.18 10.11 3.59
C SER A 134 -7.94 10.08 4.48
N ALA A 135 -7.63 11.17 5.18
CA ALA A 135 -6.53 11.22 6.12
C ALA A 135 -6.71 10.27 7.31
N LEU A 136 -7.92 10.19 7.87
CA LEU A 136 -8.24 9.29 8.97
C LEU A 136 -8.05 7.83 8.55
N ILE A 137 -8.57 7.43 7.39
CA ILE A 137 -8.43 6.05 6.88
C ILE A 137 -6.94 5.75 6.63
N ALA A 138 -6.18 6.70 6.10
CA ALA A 138 -4.74 6.54 5.89
C ALA A 138 -3.96 6.36 7.21
N PHE A 139 -4.27 7.13 8.27
CA PHE A 139 -3.67 6.92 9.59
C PHE A 139 -4.08 5.59 10.23
N ILE A 140 -5.32 5.15 10.06
CA ILE A 140 -5.77 3.81 10.50
C ILE A 140 -4.97 2.72 9.78
N LEU A 141 -4.78 2.83 8.46
CA LEU A 141 -3.95 1.91 7.69
C LEU A 141 -2.51 1.90 8.21
N SER A 142 -1.90 3.06 8.41
CA SER A 142 -0.55 3.17 9.00
C SER A 142 -0.46 2.49 10.37
N GLY A 143 -1.42 2.72 11.27
CA GLY A 143 -1.44 2.10 12.60
C GLY A 143 -1.58 0.58 12.53
N SER A 144 -2.44 0.08 11.63
CA SER A 144 -2.61 -1.37 11.41
C SER A 144 -1.34 -2.02 10.85
N MET A 145 -0.64 -1.35 9.92
CA MET A 145 0.61 -1.84 9.36
C MET A 145 1.74 -1.81 10.38
N LEU A 146 1.76 -0.85 11.30
CA LEU A 146 2.72 -0.84 12.41
C LEU A 146 2.50 -2.02 13.36
N ALA A 147 1.25 -2.34 13.68
CA ALA A 147 0.92 -3.52 14.48
C ALA A 147 1.32 -4.81 13.76
N PHE A 148 1.09 -4.91 12.45
CA PHE A 148 1.52 -6.02 11.62
C PHE A 148 3.05 -6.17 11.59
N LEU A 149 3.79 -5.07 11.37
CA LEU A 149 5.24 -5.04 11.32
C LEU A 149 5.90 -5.58 12.59
N ALA A 150 5.29 -5.37 13.77
CA ALA A 150 5.79 -5.95 15.02
C ALA A 150 5.93 -7.49 14.99
N TYR A 151 5.21 -8.16 14.09
CA TYR A 151 5.28 -9.61 13.87
C TYR A 151 5.85 -10.00 12.51
N ASN A 152 5.87 -9.09 11.53
CA ASN A 152 6.37 -9.34 10.18
C ASN A 152 7.83 -8.91 9.96
N PHE A 153 8.48 -8.21 10.90
CA PHE A 153 9.92 -7.94 10.78
C PHE A 153 10.74 -9.24 10.80
N ASN A 154 11.80 -9.28 9.97
CA ASN A 154 12.68 -10.42 9.83
C ASN A 154 13.29 -10.89 11.17
N PRO A 155 13.11 -12.17 11.57
CA PRO A 155 12.36 -13.23 10.87
C PRO A 155 10.84 -13.13 11.08
N ALA A 156 10.06 -13.13 9.98
CA ALA A 156 8.60 -12.98 10.06
C ALA A 156 7.91 -14.14 10.77
N LYS A 157 6.93 -13.81 11.63
CA LYS A 157 6.02 -14.75 12.30
C LYS A 157 4.68 -14.88 11.59
N ILE A 158 4.28 -13.81 10.88
CA ILE A 158 3.07 -13.76 10.07
C ILE A 158 3.41 -13.12 8.73
N PHE A 159 2.72 -13.57 7.68
CA PHE A 159 2.81 -13.01 6.33
C PHE A 159 1.58 -12.17 6.02
N MET A 160 1.73 -11.19 5.13
CA MET A 160 0.63 -10.29 4.74
C MET A 160 -0.35 -11.00 3.79
N GLY A 161 0.17 -11.81 2.87
CA GLY A 161 -0.63 -12.56 1.91
C GLY A 161 -1.32 -11.66 0.88
N ASP A 162 -2.07 -12.26 -0.01
CA ASP A 162 -2.80 -11.54 -1.05
C ASP A 162 -3.97 -10.77 -0.46
N SER A 163 -4.58 -11.30 0.61
CA SER A 163 -5.62 -10.61 1.38
C SER A 163 -5.17 -9.24 1.90
N GLY A 164 -4.02 -9.17 2.59
CA GLY A 164 -3.51 -7.92 3.16
C GLY A 164 -2.92 -6.98 2.12
N SER A 165 -2.21 -7.51 1.12
CA SER A 165 -1.52 -6.68 0.12
C SER A 165 -2.49 -6.06 -0.90
N LEU A 166 -3.50 -6.79 -1.38
CA LEU A 166 -4.54 -6.24 -2.26
C LEU A 166 -5.41 -5.22 -1.53
N PHE A 167 -5.79 -5.50 -0.28
CA PHE A 167 -6.53 -4.56 0.56
C PHE A 167 -5.77 -3.24 0.75
N SER A 168 -4.50 -3.33 1.15
CA SER A 168 -3.66 -2.16 1.42
C SER A 168 -3.37 -1.38 0.14
N GLY A 169 -3.09 -2.06 -0.97
CA GLY A 169 -2.91 -1.42 -2.28
C GLY A 169 -4.17 -0.71 -2.76
N PHE A 170 -5.35 -1.30 -2.56
CA PHE A 170 -6.62 -0.66 -2.88
C PHE A 170 -6.84 0.61 -2.07
N LEU A 171 -6.57 0.57 -0.75
CA LEU A 171 -6.71 1.75 0.10
C LEU A 171 -5.72 2.85 -0.31
N LEU A 172 -4.45 2.53 -0.52
CA LEU A 172 -3.47 3.51 -1.00
C LEU A 172 -3.90 4.15 -2.32
N ALA A 173 -4.36 3.34 -3.29
CA ALA A 173 -4.85 3.83 -4.57
C ALA A 173 -6.06 4.75 -4.39
N SER A 174 -7.08 4.29 -3.66
CA SER A 174 -8.33 5.04 -3.47
C SER A 174 -8.11 6.35 -2.71
N LEU A 175 -7.34 6.31 -1.62
CA LEU A 175 -7.03 7.49 -0.80
C LEU A 175 -6.18 8.50 -1.58
N SER A 176 -5.31 8.04 -2.46
CA SER A 176 -4.57 8.94 -3.35
C SER A 176 -5.48 9.65 -4.36
N ILE A 177 -6.50 8.96 -4.88
CA ILE A 177 -7.50 9.55 -5.77
C ILE A 177 -8.36 10.56 -4.98
N THR A 178 -8.94 10.15 -3.87
CA THR A 178 -9.96 10.93 -3.16
C THR A 178 -9.39 12.04 -2.30
N GLY A 179 -8.25 11.79 -1.66
CA GLY A 179 -7.61 12.69 -0.71
C GLY A 179 -6.59 13.64 -1.33
N VAL A 180 -6.09 13.35 -2.54
CA VAL A 180 -4.99 14.12 -3.15
C VAL A 180 -5.31 14.62 -4.56
N MET A 181 -5.69 13.74 -5.49
CA MET A 181 -5.81 14.13 -6.91
C MET A 181 -6.94 15.12 -7.23
N LYS A 182 -7.89 15.35 -6.31
CA LYS A 182 -9.09 16.18 -6.55
C LYS A 182 -8.94 17.67 -6.17
N THR A 183 -7.88 18.07 -5.49
CA THR A 183 -7.84 19.37 -4.78
C THR A 183 -6.93 20.43 -5.40
N ALA A 184 -5.93 20.08 -6.22
CA ALA A 184 -5.03 21.08 -6.81
C ALA A 184 -4.33 20.66 -8.11
N THR A 185 -3.93 21.67 -8.88
CA THR A 185 -3.15 21.65 -10.12
C THR A 185 -1.97 20.67 -10.15
N LEU A 186 -1.08 20.67 -9.15
CA LEU A 186 0.08 19.77 -9.10
C LEU A 186 -0.20 18.47 -8.33
N ALA A 187 -1.40 18.32 -7.76
CA ALA A 187 -1.70 17.20 -6.87
C ALA A 187 -1.81 15.87 -7.61
N ILE A 188 -2.00 15.87 -8.93
CA ILE A 188 -1.98 14.64 -9.73
C ILE A 188 -0.61 13.95 -9.70
N LEU A 189 0.48 14.71 -9.53
CA LEU A 189 1.84 14.16 -9.47
C LEU A 189 2.18 13.59 -8.09
N LEU A 190 1.54 14.10 -7.03
CA LEU A 190 1.87 13.71 -5.65
C LEU A 190 1.74 12.20 -5.44
N PRO A 191 0.64 11.52 -5.81
CA PRO A 191 0.54 10.06 -5.65
C PRO A 191 1.61 9.26 -6.38
N PHE A 192 2.11 9.73 -7.54
CA PHE A 192 3.21 9.05 -8.23
C PHE A 192 4.51 9.13 -7.43
N VAL A 193 4.76 10.27 -6.77
CA VAL A 193 5.95 10.46 -5.92
C VAL A 193 5.81 9.65 -4.63
N VAL A 194 4.63 9.65 -4.01
CA VAL A 194 4.38 8.88 -2.78
C VAL A 194 4.46 7.38 -3.04
N LEU A 195 3.82 6.90 -4.11
CA LEU A 195 3.79 5.49 -4.46
C LEU A 195 4.92 5.11 -5.43
N ALA A 196 6.01 5.89 -5.45
CA ALA A 196 7.10 5.69 -6.40
C ALA A 196 7.70 4.29 -6.28
N VAL A 197 7.92 3.78 -5.06
CA VAL A 197 8.48 2.43 -4.84
C VAL A 197 7.66 1.34 -5.55
N PRO A 198 6.37 1.13 -5.24
CA PRO A 198 5.57 0.10 -5.92
C PRO A 198 5.42 0.38 -7.43
N ILE A 199 5.21 1.64 -7.84
CA ILE A 199 5.04 1.99 -9.26
C ILE A 199 6.31 1.69 -10.07
N ILE A 200 7.48 2.08 -9.57
CA ILE A 200 8.76 1.86 -10.23
C ILE A 200 9.03 0.36 -10.37
N ASP A 201 8.78 -0.42 -9.32
CA ASP A 201 9.01 -1.86 -9.33
C ASP A 201 8.15 -2.60 -10.38
N ILE A 202 6.85 -2.32 -10.44
CA ILE A 202 5.96 -2.93 -11.44
C ILE A 202 6.25 -2.41 -12.85
N THR A 203 6.63 -1.14 -13.01
CA THR A 203 6.96 -0.56 -14.31
C THR A 203 8.23 -1.16 -14.88
N PHE A 204 9.31 -1.26 -14.08
CA PHE A 204 10.57 -1.83 -14.53
C PHE A 204 10.49 -3.33 -14.80
N SER A 205 9.76 -4.09 -13.98
CA SER A 205 9.55 -5.53 -14.24
C SER A 205 8.75 -5.73 -15.53
N THR A 206 7.68 -4.96 -15.74
CA THR A 206 6.83 -5.04 -16.94
C THR A 206 7.56 -4.61 -18.20
N LEU A 207 8.25 -3.47 -18.19
CA LEU A 207 9.02 -3.00 -19.34
C LEU A 207 10.13 -3.99 -19.73
N ARG A 208 10.83 -4.55 -18.75
CA ARG A 208 11.85 -5.59 -18.98
C ARG A 208 11.26 -6.83 -19.66
N ARG A 209 10.08 -7.29 -19.25
CA ARG A 209 9.39 -8.44 -19.87
C ARG A 209 9.08 -8.17 -21.34
N ILE A 210 8.51 -7.00 -21.62
CA ILE A 210 8.17 -6.58 -22.98
C ILE A 210 9.43 -6.50 -23.85
N LEU A 211 10.52 -5.91 -23.32
CA LEU A 211 11.80 -5.82 -24.03
C LEU A 211 12.45 -7.21 -24.27
N LYS A 212 12.19 -8.19 -23.40
CA LYS A 212 12.60 -9.60 -23.58
C LYS A 212 11.61 -10.40 -24.45
N GLY A 213 10.60 -9.78 -25.06
CA GLY A 213 9.60 -10.44 -25.90
C GLY A 213 8.59 -11.32 -25.15
N HIS A 214 8.54 -11.22 -23.82
CA HIS A 214 7.60 -12.00 -22.99
C HIS A 214 6.33 -11.20 -22.71
N SER A 215 5.22 -11.90 -22.52
CA SER A 215 3.96 -11.28 -22.11
C SER A 215 4.10 -10.63 -20.73
N PRO A 216 3.54 -9.43 -20.51
CA PRO A 216 3.60 -8.74 -19.22
C PRO A 216 2.87 -9.49 -18.09
N PHE A 217 2.02 -10.48 -18.43
CA PHE A 217 1.24 -11.27 -17.49
C PHE A 217 1.93 -12.56 -17.03
N VAL A 218 3.16 -12.81 -17.47
CA VAL A 218 3.96 -13.96 -16.99
C VAL A 218 4.63 -13.60 -15.67
N ALA A 219 4.50 -14.47 -14.66
CA ALA A 219 5.17 -14.31 -13.37
C ALA A 219 6.69 -14.26 -13.55
N ASP A 220 7.34 -13.30 -12.89
CA ASP A 220 8.79 -13.09 -12.94
C ASP A 220 9.30 -12.75 -11.53
N ALA A 221 10.45 -13.30 -11.14
CA ALA A 221 11.07 -13.14 -9.83
C ALA A 221 12.22 -12.12 -9.86
N GLU A 222 12.13 -11.10 -10.73
CA GLU A 222 13.17 -10.06 -10.91
C GLU A 222 12.72 -8.66 -10.47
N HIS A 223 11.95 -8.60 -9.39
CA HIS A 223 11.63 -7.35 -8.68
C HIS A 223 12.89 -6.72 -8.04
N ILE A 224 12.82 -5.42 -7.75
CA ILE A 224 13.94 -4.61 -7.23
C ILE A 224 14.53 -5.24 -5.97
N HIS A 225 13.69 -5.73 -5.06
CA HIS A 225 14.14 -6.37 -3.83
C HIS A 225 14.96 -7.65 -4.11
N HIS A 226 14.53 -8.50 -5.06
CA HIS A 226 15.31 -9.68 -5.47
C HIS A 226 16.65 -9.28 -6.10
N LYS A 227 16.71 -8.18 -6.86
CA LYS A 227 17.97 -7.69 -7.45
C LYS A 227 18.95 -7.21 -6.39
N LEU A 228 18.47 -6.49 -5.37
CA LEU A 228 19.30 -6.04 -4.25
C LEU A 228 19.83 -7.24 -3.44
N LEU A 229 18.99 -8.23 -3.17
CA LEU A 229 19.40 -9.49 -2.53
C LEU A 229 20.45 -10.24 -3.36
N LYS A 230 20.23 -10.38 -4.68
CA LYS A 230 21.21 -10.99 -5.61
C LYS A 230 22.52 -10.21 -5.70
N ALA A 231 22.50 -8.90 -5.48
CA ALA A 231 23.70 -8.04 -5.40
C ALA A 231 24.45 -8.17 -4.06
N GLY A 232 23.98 -9.00 -3.13
CA GLY A 232 24.65 -9.29 -1.86
C GLY A 232 24.18 -8.43 -0.68
N LEU A 233 23.10 -7.65 -0.82
CA LEU A 233 22.51 -6.98 0.34
C LEU A 233 21.78 -8.01 1.22
N SER A 234 21.88 -7.83 2.54
CA SER A 234 21.02 -8.58 3.46
C SER A 234 19.57 -8.10 3.33
N GLN A 235 18.64 -8.96 3.75
CA GLN A 235 17.22 -8.65 3.78
C GLN A 235 16.92 -7.34 4.53
N ASN A 236 17.49 -7.16 5.71
CA ASN A 236 17.29 -5.94 6.51
C ASN A 236 17.81 -4.70 5.79
N LYS A 237 18.98 -4.78 5.13
CA LYS A 237 19.51 -3.68 4.32
C LYS A 237 18.60 -3.36 3.16
N THR A 238 18.08 -4.37 2.47
CA THR A 238 17.13 -4.21 1.35
C THR A 238 15.86 -3.48 1.79
N VAL A 239 15.27 -3.90 2.91
CA VAL A 239 14.08 -3.26 3.50
C VAL A 239 14.36 -1.79 3.85
N VAL A 240 15.47 -1.51 4.53
CA VAL A 240 15.85 -0.14 4.91
C VAL A 240 16.08 0.73 3.67
N THR A 241 16.80 0.24 2.67
CA THR A 241 17.08 0.98 1.43
C THR A 241 15.80 1.33 0.68
N ILE A 242 14.90 0.36 0.48
CA ILE A 242 13.65 0.61 -0.25
C ILE A 242 12.71 1.52 0.55
N THR A 243 12.61 1.31 1.87
CA THR A 243 11.80 2.16 2.75
C THR A 243 12.34 3.59 2.78
N PHE A 244 13.67 3.78 2.74
CA PHE A 244 14.28 5.10 2.66
C PHE A 244 13.86 5.85 1.39
N VAL A 245 13.77 5.17 0.24
CA VAL A 245 13.24 5.77 -1.00
C VAL A 245 11.79 6.23 -0.82
N ALA A 246 10.94 5.42 -0.15
CA ALA A 246 9.58 5.83 0.19
C ALA A 246 9.55 7.05 1.12
N ILE A 247 10.44 7.11 2.13
CA ILE A 247 10.55 8.25 3.05
C ILE A 247 10.94 9.52 2.30
N VAL A 248 11.88 9.44 1.36
CA VAL A 248 12.30 10.58 0.53
C VAL A 248 11.16 11.03 -0.39
N GLY A 249 10.45 10.09 -1.04
CA GLY A 249 9.26 10.40 -1.83
C GLY A 249 8.20 11.13 -0.99
N GLY A 250 7.95 10.66 0.23
CA GLY A 250 7.03 11.31 1.15
C GLY A 250 7.49 12.70 1.62
N ALA A 251 8.80 12.91 1.80
CA ALA A 251 9.35 14.23 2.12
C ALA A 251 9.14 15.21 0.96
N ILE A 252 9.41 14.79 -0.28
CA ILE A 252 9.18 15.61 -1.48
C ILE A 252 7.69 15.96 -1.59
N ALA A 253 6.81 14.96 -1.49
CA ALA A 253 5.37 15.17 -1.59
C ALA A 253 4.85 16.14 -0.53
N THR A 254 5.29 15.98 0.73
CA THR A 254 4.85 16.85 1.83
C THR A 254 5.48 18.25 1.79
N SER A 255 6.67 18.42 1.20
CA SER A 255 7.26 19.74 0.99
C SER A 255 6.50 20.55 -0.07
N LEU A 256 6.04 19.90 -1.14
CA LEU A 256 5.25 20.53 -2.20
C LEU A 256 3.92 21.08 -1.69
N VAL A 257 3.40 20.55 -0.58
CA VAL A 257 2.18 21.02 0.08
C VAL A 257 2.47 21.78 1.38
N GLY A 258 3.70 22.27 1.56
CA GLY A 258 4.09 23.14 2.68
C GLY A 258 4.04 22.48 4.06
N SER A 259 4.05 21.14 4.13
CA SER A 259 3.79 20.38 5.37
C SER A 259 4.93 19.44 5.78
N ILE A 260 6.14 19.72 5.30
CA ILE A 260 7.35 18.94 5.61
C ILE A 260 7.63 18.86 7.12
N GLY A 261 7.36 19.92 7.89
CA GLY A 261 7.57 19.93 9.34
C GLY A 261 6.76 18.86 10.07
N HIS A 262 5.46 18.75 9.76
CA HIS A 262 4.60 17.69 10.27
C HIS A 262 5.12 16.32 9.87
N TYR A 263 5.50 16.16 8.60
CA TYR A 263 6.06 14.90 8.09
C TYR A 263 7.29 14.44 8.86
N LEU A 264 8.25 15.34 9.11
CA LEU A 264 9.45 15.02 9.88
C LEU A 264 9.13 14.59 11.31
N ILE A 265 8.14 15.23 11.96
CA ILE A 265 7.67 14.82 13.29
C ILE A 265 7.09 13.40 13.25
N TYR A 266 6.20 13.10 12.30
CA TYR A 266 5.63 11.75 12.19
C TYR A 266 6.69 10.69 11.86
N MET A 267 7.66 11.00 11.01
CA MET A 267 8.79 10.08 10.72
C MET A 267 9.67 9.88 11.95
N LEU A 268 9.91 10.92 12.75
CA LEU A 268 10.65 10.79 14.02
C LEU A 268 9.90 9.91 15.02
N VAL A 269 8.59 10.14 15.19
CA VAL A 269 7.74 9.30 16.06
C VAL A 269 7.75 7.84 15.58
N LEU A 270 7.62 7.62 14.27
CA LEU A 270 7.71 6.29 13.67
C LEU A 270 9.04 5.61 13.99
N LEU A 271 10.17 6.32 13.83
CA LEU A 271 11.50 5.81 14.17
C LEU A 271 11.63 5.46 15.66
N LEU A 272 11.09 6.30 16.56
CA LEU A 272 11.09 6.04 18.00
C LEU A 272 10.25 4.81 18.36
N ILE A 273 9.08 4.63 17.75
CA ILE A 273 8.22 3.45 17.93
C ILE A 273 8.97 2.20 17.46
N MET A 274 9.57 2.24 16.27
CA MET A 274 10.33 1.11 15.72
C MET A 274 11.55 0.76 16.56
N PHE A 275 12.26 1.77 17.07
CA PHE A 275 13.36 1.57 18.00
C PHE A 275 12.89 0.93 19.32
N GLY A 276 11.79 1.41 19.90
CA GLY A 276 11.19 0.83 21.10
C GLY A 276 10.78 -0.64 20.91
N LEU A 277 10.13 -0.96 19.78
CA LEU A 277 9.75 -2.34 19.45
C LEU A 277 10.98 -3.24 19.25
N SER A 278 12.04 -2.73 18.62
CA SER A 278 13.31 -3.45 18.48
C SER A 278 13.95 -3.76 19.84
N LEU A 279 13.99 -2.80 20.76
CA LEU A 279 14.50 -3.02 22.12
C LEU A 279 13.71 -4.11 22.86
N ILE A 280 12.37 -4.05 22.81
CA ILE A 280 11.50 -5.05 23.44
C ILE A 280 11.76 -6.45 22.85
N ALA A 281 11.93 -6.54 21.52
CA ALA A 281 12.23 -7.81 20.85
C ALA A 281 13.58 -8.40 21.30
N ILE A 282 14.63 -7.57 21.42
CA ILE A 282 15.95 -7.97 21.90
C ILE A 282 15.88 -8.44 23.36
N THR A 283 15.21 -7.69 24.24
CA THR A 283 15.05 -8.05 25.65
C THR A 283 14.28 -9.36 25.83
N ARG A 284 13.22 -9.58 25.04
CA ARG A 284 12.49 -10.86 25.05
C ARG A 284 13.38 -12.03 24.65
N LYS A 285 14.19 -11.89 23.59
CA LYS A 285 15.10 -12.95 23.14
C LYS A 285 16.17 -13.29 24.18
N LYS A 286 16.64 -12.30 24.94
CA LYS A 286 17.62 -12.49 26.03
C LYS A 286 17.02 -13.18 27.26
N ASN A 287 15.72 -13.04 27.50
CA ASN A 287 15.02 -13.64 28.65
C ASN A 287 14.53 -15.08 28.40
N ILE A 288 14.62 -15.60 27.17
CA ILE A 288 14.34 -17.02 26.89
C ILE A 288 15.61 -17.81 27.23
N ASN A 289 15.52 -18.71 28.21
CA ASN A 289 16.65 -19.51 28.67
C ASN A 289 17.07 -20.49 27.54
N PRO A 290 18.36 -20.59 27.17
CA PRO A 290 18.81 -21.51 26.12
C PRO A 290 18.38 -22.97 26.32
N GLU A 291 18.20 -23.39 27.58
CA GLU A 291 17.70 -24.72 27.94
C GLU A 291 16.26 -24.96 27.43
N GLN A 292 15.39 -23.95 27.43
CA GLN A 292 14.01 -24.09 26.92
C GLN A 292 13.97 -24.24 25.38
N ILE A 293 14.94 -23.67 24.67
CA ILE A 293 15.06 -23.82 23.21
C ILE A 293 15.53 -25.22 22.87
N LEU A 294 16.47 -25.77 23.64
CA LEU A 294 16.93 -27.16 23.50
C LEU A 294 15.82 -28.16 23.83
N GLU A 295 15.01 -27.91 24.85
CA GLU A 295 13.84 -28.75 25.19
C GLU A 295 12.77 -28.72 24.08
N GLU A 296 12.47 -27.55 23.50
CA GLU A 296 11.52 -27.43 22.37
C GLU A 296 12.05 -28.10 21.08
N GLU A 297 13.35 -28.04 20.81
CA GLU A 297 13.98 -28.73 19.67
C GLU A 297 14.07 -30.24 19.88
N GLN A 298 14.29 -30.71 21.12
CA GLN A 298 14.27 -32.13 21.45
C GLN A 298 12.85 -32.71 21.33
N HIS A 299 11.83 -32.03 21.86
CA HIS A 299 10.44 -32.47 21.72
C HIS A 299 9.97 -32.54 20.26
N LYS A 300 10.38 -31.60 19.40
CA LYS A 300 10.05 -31.63 17.97
C LYS A 300 10.71 -32.78 17.20
N ASN A 301 11.88 -33.24 17.64
CA ASN A 301 12.59 -34.36 17.02
C ASN A 301 12.07 -35.72 17.50
N GLU A 302 11.40 -35.78 18.65
CA GLU A 302 10.75 -37.01 19.16
C GLU A 302 9.34 -37.24 18.57
N GLU A 303 8.73 -36.20 17.99
CA GLU A 303 7.41 -36.28 17.33
C GLU A 303 7.47 -36.54 15.80
N GLN A 304 8.67 -36.69 15.22
CA GLN A 304 8.90 -37.10 13.82
C GLN A 304 9.35 -38.55 13.71
#